data_AF-A0A3D3ATI5-F1
#
_entry.id   AF-A0A3D3ATI5-F1
#
_cell.length_a   1.000
_cell.length_b   1.000
_cell.length_c   1.000
_cell.angle_alpha   90.00
_cell.angle_beta   90.00
_cell.angle_gamma   90.00
#
_symmetry.space_group_name_H-M   'P 1'
#
loop_
_entity.id
_entity.type
_entity.pdbx_description
1 polymer ?
#
loop_
_entity_poly.entity_id
_entity_poly.type
_entity_poly.pdbx_seq_one_letter_code
_entity_poly.pdbx_strand_id
1 'polypeptide(L)' 'MEFANEKLKKVRVKIKAVLGETSLTLEEISKLEDGSIIQLEQLLGGPIAVYAGDNLIANAEVVAVDDCFGIRICRK' A
#
# COMPACT_ATOMS: atom_id res chain seq x y z
N MET A 1 11.74 28.11 -16.86
CA MET A 1 10.93 26.89 -16.58
C MET A 1 11.77 25.66 -16.22
N GLU A 2 13.03 25.56 -16.66
CA GLU A 2 13.91 24.38 -16.40
C GLU A 2 14.25 24.14 -14.92
N PHE A 3 14.47 25.22 -14.15
CA PHE A 3 14.82 25.14 -12.72
C PHE A 3 13.73 24.53 -11.82
N ALA A 4 12.45 24.64 -12.20
CA ALA A 4 11.36 24.04 -11.44
C ALA A 4 11.39 22.51 -11.54
N ASN A 5 11.74 21.98 -12.72
CA ASN A 5 11.75 20.56 -12.97
C ASN A 5 12.89 19.83 -12.22
N GLU A 6 14.03 20.50 -12.02
CA GLU A 6 15.13 19.95 -11.22
C GLU A 6 14.77 19.84 -9.73
N LYS A 7 14.04 20.82 -9.18
CA LYS A 7 13.57 20.76 -7.79
C LYS A 7 12.53 19.68 -7.58
N LEU A 8 11.64 19.47 -8.54
CA LEU A 8 10.61 18.42 -8.48
C LEU A 8 11.22 17.01 -8.41
N LYS A 9 12.38 16.77 -9.04
CA LYS A 9 13.08 15.47 -8.99
C LYS A 9 13.56 15.06 -7.59
N LYS A 10 13.67 15.99 -6.64
CA LYS A 10 14.15 15.73 -5.27
C LYS A 10 13.04 15.72 -4.22
N VAL A 11 11.79 15.92 -4.64
CA VAL A 11 10.65 15.89 -3.72
C VAL A 11 10.43 14.45 -3.25
N ARG A 12 10.44 14.28 -1.93
CA ARG A 12 10.14 12.99 -1.31
C ARG A 12 8.64 12.79 -1.25
N VAL A 13 8.16 11.64 -1.70
CA VAL A 13 6.74 11.26 -1.65
C VAL A 13 6.61 10.00 -0.80
N LYS A 14 5.61 9.99 0.10
CA LYS A 14 5.29 8.82 0.90
C LYS A 14 4.62 7.77 0.03
N ILE A 15 5.21 6.58 -0.01
CA ILE A 15 4.63 5.43 -0.70
C ILE A 15 3.94 4.53 0.34
N LYS A 16 2.72 4.07 0.01
CA LYS A 16 1.98 3.07 0.78
C LYS A 16 1.78 1.85 -0.11
N ALA A 17 2.15 0.67 0.39
CA ALA A 17 1.85 -0.62 -0.23
C ALA A 17 0.75 -1.28 0.61
N VAL A 18 -0.40 -1.56 0.00
CA VAL A 18 -1.61 -1.98 0.70
C VAL A 18 -1.94 -3.42 0.31
N LEU A 19 -1.83 -4.33 1.28
CA LEU A 19 -2.16 -5.76 1.07
C LEU A 19 -3.64 -5.96 0.76
N GLY A 20 -4.51 -5.21 1.43
CA GLY A 20 -5.94 -5.19 1.19
C GLY A 20 -6.60 -4.18 2.11
N GLU A 21 -7.86 -3.87 1.80
CA GLU A 21 -8.69 -2.93 2.54
C GLU A 21 -10.01 -3.61 2.90
N THR A 22 -10.67 -3.14 3.95
CA THR A 22 -12.05 -3.48 4.29
C THR A 22 -12.65 -2.35 5.11
N SER A 23 -13.98 -2.32 5.22
CA SER A 23 -14.71 -1.37 6.06
C SER A 23 -15.42 -2.11 7.19
N LEU A 24 -15.24 -1.63 8.42
CA LEU A 24 -15.93 -2.12 9.61
C LEU A 24 -16.77 -0.99 10.21
N THR A 25 -17.90 -1.34 10.79
CA THR A 25 -18.69 -0.42 11.61
C THR A 25 -17.96 -0.07 12.90
N LEU A 26 -18.33 1.05 13.53
CA LEU A 26 -17.74 1.45 14.81
C LEU A 26 -17.98 0.40 15.91
N GLU A 27 -19.10 -0.30 15.87
CA GLU A 27 -19.42 -1.39 16.79
C GLU A 27 -18.46 -2.58 16.61
N GLU A 28 -18.18 -2.98 15.37
CA GLU A 28 -17.22 -4.05 15.08
C GLU A 28 -15.81 -3.67 15.53
N ILE A 29 -15.39 -2.42 15.30
CA ILE A 29 -14.09 -1.91 15.75
C ILE A 29 -13.99 -1.94 17.28
N SER A 30 -15.06 -1.56 17.99
CA SER A 30 -15.08 -1.57 19.45
C SER A 30 -14.99 -2.98 20.06
N LYS A 31 -15.28 -4.03 19.28
CA LYS A 31 -15.19 -5.43 19.71
C LYS A 31 -13.85 -6.08 19.33
N LEU A 32 -12.95 -5.36 18.64
CA LEU A 32 -11.64 -5.88 18.32
C LEU A 32 -10.80 -6.07 19.58
N GLU A 33 -10.34 -7.29 19.77
CA GLU A 33 -9.46 -7.69 20.87
C GLU A 33 -8.25 -8.48 20.34
N ASP A 34 -7.26 -8.73 21.20
CA ASP A 34 -6.09 -9.52 20.87
C ASP A 34 -6.49 -10.90 20.30
N GLY A 35 -5.99 -11.21 19.09
CA GLY A 35 -6.32 -12.45 18.38
C GLY A 35 -7.50 -12.34 17.41
N SER A 36 -8.17 -11.19 17.31
CA SER A 36 -9.21 -10.95 16.30
C SER A 36 -8.65 -11.08 14.88
N ILE A 37 -9.41 -11.73 13.99
CA ILE A 37 -9.07 -11.89 12.58
C ILE A 37 -9.98 -10.99 11.75
N ILE A 38 -9.39 -10.09 10.96
CA ILE A 38 -10.11 -9.20 10.05
C ILE A 38 -9.94 -9.70 8.62
N GLN A 39 -11.05 -9.98 7.95
CA GLN A 39 -11.04 -10.37 6.55
C GLN A 39 -10.91 -9.12 5.66
N LEU A 40 -10.00 -9.16 4.69
CA LEU A 40 -9.82 -8.10 3.69
C LEU A 40 -10.58 -8.43 2.40
N GLU A 41 -10.88 -7.41 1.61
CA GLU A 41 -11.59 -7.55 0.32
C GLU A 41 -10.69 -8.05 -0.82
N GLN A 42 -9.36 -8.06 -0.62
CA GLN A 42 -8.40 -8.45 -1.64
C GLN A 42 -8.33 -9.96 -1.85
N LEU A 43 -8.22 -10.37 -3.12
CA LEU A 43 -8.03 -11.78 -3.50
C LEU A 43 -6.65 -12.31 -3.09
N LEU A 44 -6.62 -13.53 -2.54
CA LEU A 44 -5.38 -14.22 -2.18
C LEU A 44 -4.46 -14.42 -3.38
N GLY A 45 -3.19 -14.09 -3.21
CA GLY A 45 -2.16 -14.25 -4.25
C GLY A 45 -2.25 -13.23 -5.39
N GLY A 46 -3.21 -12.30 -5.35
CA GLY A 46 -3.27 -11.17 -6.28
C GLY A 46 -2.18 -10.13 -6.00
N PRO A 47 -1.87 -9.25 -6.97
CA PRO A 47 -0.95 -8.16 -6.73
C PRO A 47 -1.56 -7.16 -5.74
N ILE A 48 -0.71 -6.52 -4.95
CA ILE A 48 -1.09 -5.50 -3.98
C ILE A 48 -1.11 -4.10 -4.61
N ALA A 49 -1.90 -3.20 -4.03
CA ALA A 49 -2.01 -1.82 -4.52
C ALA A 49 -0.89 -0.94 -3.96
N VAL A 50 -0.32 -0.06 -4.79
CA VAL A 50 0.73 0.89 -4.40
C VAL A 50 0.25 2.31 -4.63
N TYR A 51 0.29 3.11 -3.57
CA TYR A 51 -0.16 4.50 -3.56
C TYR A 51 1.00 5.46 -3.34
N ALA A 52 0.98 6.58 -4.05
CA ALA A 52 1.80 7.76 -3.77
C ALA A 52 0.91 8.85 -3.17
N GLY A 53 1.06 9.10 -1.87
CA GLY A 53 0.01 9.78 -1.12
C GLY A 53 -1.28 8.97 -1.17
N ASP A 54 -2.33 9.51 -1.78
CA ASP A 54 -3.65 8.87 -1.90
C ASP A 54 -3.99 8.47 -3.34
N ASN A 55 -3.04 8.60 -4.27
CA ASN A 55 -3.23 8.20 -5.66
C ASN A 55 -2.69 6.80 -5.88
N LEU A 56 -3.51 5.89 -6.41
CA LEU A 56 -3.07 4.59 -6.88
C LEU A 56 -2.13 4.78 -8.08
N ILE A 57 -0.89 4.31 -7.95
CA ILE A 57 0.13 4.49 -8.99
C ILE A 57 0.51 3.19 -9.69
N ALA A 58 0.37 2.04 -9.02
CA ALA A 58 0.74 0.74 -9.56
C ALA A 58 0.13 -0.42 -8.76
N ASN A 59 0.19 -1.61 -9.37
CA ASN A 59 0.06 -2.89 -8.69
C ASN A 59 1.47 -3.49 -8.49
N ALA A 60 1.64 -4.33 -7.47
CA ALA A 60 2.94 -4.92 -7.15
C ALA A 60 2.84 -6.30 -6.50
N GLU A 61 3.89 -7.09 -6.61
CA GLU A 61 4.07 -8.31 -5.83
C GLU A 61 4.89 -8.01 -4.58
N VAL A 62 4.50 -8.61 -3.44
CA VAL A 62 5.31 -8.58 -2.23
C VAL A 62 6.49 -9.53 -2.40
N VAL A 63 7.69 -9.04 -2.09
CA VAL A 63 8.93 -9.81 -2.16
C VAL A 63 9.69 -9.65 -0.84
N ALA A 64 10.54 -10.62 -0.50
CA ALA A 64 11.52 -10.44 0.57
C ALA A 64 12.78 -9.78 -0.02
N VAL A 65 13.27 -8.74 0.64
CA VAL A 65 14.55 -8.09 0.32
C VAL A 65 15.36 -8.03 1.61
N ASP A 66 16.43 -8.81 1.67
CA ASP A 66 17.15 -9.12 2.91
C ASP A 66 16.15 -9.61 3.98
N ASP A 67 16.13 -8.97 5.15
CA ASP A 67 15.21 -9.26 6.26
C ASP A 67 13.95 -8.36 6.26
N CYS A 68 13.71 -7.64 5.16
CA CYS A 68 12.63 -6.66 5.03
C CYS A 68 11.61 -7.04 3.95
N PHE A 69 10.40 -6.50 4.09
CA PHE A 69 9.41 -6.51 3.01
C PHE A 69 9.83 -5.53 1.90
N GLY A 70 9.80 -6.01 0.67
CA GLY A 70 9.92 -5.22 -0.56
C GLY A 70 8.70 -5.39 -1.45
N ILE A 71 8.62 -4.55 -2.48
CA ILE A 71 7.58 -4.65 -3.51
C ILE A 71 8.23 -4.64 -4.90
N ARG A 72 7.78 -5.53 -5.77
CA ARG A 72 8.16 -5.57 -7.19
C ARG A 72 6.99 -5.05 -8.00
N ILE A 73 7.19 -3.97 -8.75
CA ILE A 73 6.12 -3.37 -9.54
C ILE A 73 5.69 -4.34 -10.65
N CYS A 74 4.40 -4.69 -10.65
CA CYS A 74 3.77 -5.52 -11.66
C CYS A 74 2.87 -4.58 -12.47
N ARG A 75 3.35 -4.23 -13.66
CA ARG A 75 2.76 -3.41 -14.74
C ARG A 75 1.39 -2.73 -14.48
N LYS A 76 1.35 -1.43 -14.75
CA LYS A 76 0.15 -0.56 -14.70
C LYS A 76 -0.96 -1.01 -15.65
#